data_AF-R1FIZ1-F1
#
_entry.id   AF-R1FIZ1-F1
#
_cell.length_a   1.000
_cell.length_b   1.000
_cell.length_c   1.000
_cell.angle_alpha   90.00
_cell.angle_beta   90.00
_cell.angle_gamma   90.00
#
_symmetry.space_group_name_H-M   'P 1'
#
loop_
_entity.id
_entity.type
_entity.pdbx_description
1 polymer ?
#
loop_
_entity_poly.entity_id
_entity_poly.type
_entity_poly.pdbx_seq_one_letter_code
_entity_poly.pdbx_strand_id
1 'polypeptide(L)'
;MSDTAVHRPEWRRFAVEMGTGTSLRRQDHTAAAVRALEDALWRVSMTAYRALDKRPEEMKIEVVVGVPKPAAVDESAVLAVLPYGAARPVACERSIRVVEGGLAIPGGCGADAQGDIIMANAAAIVYLDVGDYLALKRSASMD
;
A
#
# COMPACT_ATOMS: atom_id res chain seq x y z
N MET A 1 5.67 -33.28 -27.35
CA MET A 1 4.86 -32.03 -27.34
C MET A 1 4.63 -31.71 -25.87
N SER A 2 5.37 -30.73 -25.34
CA SER A 2 5.37 -30.40 -23.91
C SER A 2 4.00 -29.89 -23.49
N ASP A 3 3.41 -30.55 -22.52
CA ASP A 3 2.20 -30.12 -21.82
C ASP A 3 2.46 -28.73 -21.21
N THR A 4 1.94 -27.70 -21.85
CA THR A 4 1.99 -26.34 -21.31
C THR A 4 0.86 -26.29 -20.28
N ALA A 5 1.16 -26.76 -19.06
CA ALA A 5 0.24 -26.65 -17.95
C ALA A 5 -0.26 -25.20 -17.89
N VAL A 6 -1.56 -25.02 -18.09
CA VAL A 6 -2.20 -23.70 -18.07
C VAL A 6 -1.88 -23.04 -16.74
N HIS A 7 -1.11 -21.95 -16.76
CA HIS A 7 -0.82 -21.18 -15.55
C HIS A 7 -2.13 -20.74 -14.91
N ARG A 8 -2.39 -21.20 -13.68
CA ARG A 8 -3.53 -20.78 -12.89
C ARG A 8 -3.02 -19.81 -11.82
N PRO A 9 -3.30 -18.50 -11.95
CA PRO A 9 -2.79 -17.53 -11.01
C PRO A 9 -3.38 -17.78 -9.61
N GLU A 10 -2.52 -17.76 -8.59
CA GLU A 10 -2.92 -17.89 -7.19
C GLU A 10 -2.30 -16.74 -6.39
N TRP A 11 -3.07 -15.66 -6.25
CA TRP A 11 -2.64 -14.45 -5.55
C TRP A 11 -2.64 -14.66 -4.03
N ARG A 12 -1.50 -14.41 -3.39
CA ARG A 12 -1.34 -14.46 -1.93
C ARG A 12 -0.79 -13.13 -1.42
N ARG A 13 -1.22 -12.74 -0.22
CA ARG A 13 -0.61 -11.61 0.50
C ARG A 13 0.84 -11.96 0.81
N PHE A 14 1.74 -11.11 0.33
CA PHE A 14 3.18 -11.28 0.49
C PHE A 14 3.71 -10.40 1.62
N ALA A 15 3.29 -9.13 1.66
CA ALA A 15 3.68 -8.17 2.68
C ALA A 15 2.53 -7.23 3.04
N VAL A 16 2.59 -6.70 4.26
CA VAL A 16 1.75 -5.60 4.73
C VAL A 16 2.68 -4.59 5.39
N GLU A 17 2.81 -3.43 4.79
CA GLU A 17 3.63 -2.32 5.29
C GLU A 17 2.70 -1.26 5.86
N MET A 18 2.94 -0.82 7.09
CA MET A 18 2.03 0.08 7.80
C MET A 18 2.77 1.32 8.28
N GLY A 19 2.08 2.46 8.22
CA GLY A 19 2.64 3.75 8.61
C GLY A 19 1.59 4.71 9.16
N THR A 20 2.09 5.80 9.73
CA THR A 20 1.27 6.89 10.28
C THR A 20 1.73 8.24 9.74
N GLY A 21 0.78 9.14 9.53
CA GLY A 21 1.03 10.46 8.99
C GLY A 21 0.13 11.49 9.65
N THR A 22 0.62 12.73 9.78
CA THR A 22 -0.12 13.79 10.48
C THR A 22 -0.22 15.06 9.67
N SER A 23 -1.28 15.83 9.91
CA SER A 23 -1.48 17.21 9.47
C SER A 23 -1.82 18.06 10.68
N LEU A 24 -0.86 18.87 11.13
CA LEU A 24 -0.92 19.45 12.48
C LEU A 24 -1.77 20.72 12.58
N ARG A 25 -1.78 21.56 11.55
CA ARG A 25 -2.38 22.91 11.62
C ARG A 25 -3.32 23.23 10.45
N ARG A 26 -3.38 22.35 9.45
CA ARG A 26 -4.01 22.62 8.15
C ARG A 26 -5.27 21.80 7.90
N GLN A 27 -5.60 20.85 8.77
CA GLN A 27 -6.69 19.87 8.56
C GLN A 27 -6.61 19.15 7.20
N ASP A 28 -5.39 19.01 6.68
CA ASP A 28 -5.15 18.44 5.37
C ASP A 28 -5.12 16.91 5.46
N HIS A 29 -6.26 16.30 5.20
CA HIS A 29 -6.45 14.85 5.22
C HIS A 29 -5.62 14.14 4.14
N THR A 30 -5.45 14.76 2.97
CA THR A 30 -4.59 14.24 1.90
C THR A 30 -3.13 14.23 2.33
N ALA A 31 -2.61 15.33 2.89
CA ALA A 31 -1.22 15.38 3.34
C ALA A 31 -0.96 14.39 4.48
N ALA A 32 -1.91 14.19 5.40
CA ALA A 32 -1.79 13.16 6.43
C ALA A 32 -1.74 11.76 5.81
N ALA A 33 -2.60 11.46 4.83
CA ALA A 33 -2.64 10.17 4.13
C ALA A 33 -1.36 9.89 3.32
N VAL A 34 -0.87 10.88 2.56
CA VAL A 34 0.39 10.81 1.81
C VAL A 34 1.55 10.48 2.74
N ARG A 35 1.69 11.23 3.83
CA ARG A 35 2.74 11.00 4.83
C ARG A 35 2.64 9.62 5.48
N ALA A 36 1.42 9.14 5.74
CA ALA A 36 1.21 7.81 6.30
C ALA A 36 1.70 6.71 5.36
N LEU A 37 1.47 6.87 4.05
CA LEU A 37 1.95 5.93 3.05
C LEU A 37 3.47 6.04 2.84
N GLU A 38 4.04 7.26 2.83
CA GLU A 38 5.50 7.46 2.82
C GLU A 38 6.16 6.76 4.01
N ASP A 39 5.60 6.95 5.21
CA ASP A 39 6.07 6.32 6.44
C ASP A 39 6.05 4.78 6.36
N ALA A 40 5.01 4.20 5.75
CA ALA A 40 4.91 2.76 5.53
C ALA A 40 6.03 2.24 4.60
N LEU A 41 6.23 2.91 3.46
CA LEU A 41 7.12 2.45 2.39
C LEU A 41 8.61 2.67 2.68
N TRP A 42 8.97 3.74 3.40
CA TRP A 42 10.39 4.11 3.57
C TRP A 42 11.11 3.34 4.68
N ARG A 43 10.38 2.56 5.48
CA ARG A 43 10.95 1.76 6.57
C ARG A 43 11.29 0.33 6.14
N VAL A 44 10.84 -0.09 4.95
CA VAL A 44 10.98 -1.46 4.47
C VAL A 44 11.73 -1.49 3.14
N SER A 45 12.72 -2.37 3.06
CA SER A 45 13.36 -2.74 1.79
C SER A 45 12.84 -4.11 1.35
N MET A 46 11.79 -4.10 0.53
CA MET A 46 11.17 -5.32 0.04
C MET A 46 12.03 -5.92 -1.09
N THR A 47 12.80 -6.96 -0.79
CA THR A 47 13.69 -7.65 -1.76
C THR A 47 13.39 -9.13 -1.93
N ALA A 48 12.62 -9.72 -0.99
CA ALA A 48 12.34 -11.15 -0.93
C ALA A 48 11.54 -11.69 -2.12
N TYR A 49 10.85 -10.83 -2.89
CA TYR A 49 10.14 -11.22 -4.12
C TYR A 49 11.07 -11.86 -5.17
N ARG A 50 12.37 -11.50 -5.15
CA ARG A 50 13.37 -12.05 -6.05
C ARG A 50 13.64 -13.53 -5.79
N ALA A 51 13.46 -13.99 -4.55
CA ALA A 51 13.62 -15.40 -4.20
C ALA A 51 12.49 -16.29 -4.76
N LEU A 52 11.42 -15.68 -5.27
CA LEU A 52 10.30 -16.35 -5.95
C LEU A 52 10.34 -16.12 -7.47
N ASP A 53 11.46 -15.64 -8.01
CA ASP A 53 11.64 -15.28 -9.43
C ASP A 53 10.59 -14.29 -9.97
N LYS A 54 10.04 -13.45 -9.09
CA LYS A 54 9.08 -12.40 -9.46
C LYS A 54 9.80 -11.06 -9.68
N ARG A 55 9.14 -10.16 -10.41
CA ARG A 55 9.58 -8.77 -10.60
C ARG A 55 8.60 -7.78 -9.95
N PRO A 56 9.03 -6.54 -9.64
CA PRO A 56 8.13 -5.52 -9.06
C PRO A 56 6.89 -5.25 -9.91
N GLU A 57 6.99 -5.36 -11.24
CA GLU A 57 5.88 -5.16 -12.17
C GLU A 57 4.77 -6.20 -12.03
N GLU A 58 5.08 -7.36 -11.44
CA GLU A 58 4.16 -8.48 -11.26
C GLU A 58 3.40 -8.42 -9.92
N MET A 59 3.68 -7.42 -9.10
CA MET A 59 2.98 -7.21 -7.84
C MET A 59 1.60 -6.59 -8.07
N LYS A 60 0.66 -6.90 -7.18
CA LYS A 60 -0.52 -6.06 -6.96
C LYS A 60 -0.39 -5.34 -5.63
N ILE A 61 -0.75 -4.07 -5.61
CA ILE A 61 -0.68 -3.24 -4.40
C ILE A 61 -2.08 -2.72 -4.09
N GLU A 62 -2.57 -3.02 -2.89
CA GLU A 62 -3.78 -2.41 -2.32
C GLU A 62 -3.35 -1.46 -1.21
N VAL A 63 -3.63 -0.17 -1.39
CA VAL A 63 -3.42 0.85 -0.37
C VAL A 63 -4.71 1.02 0.42
N VAL A 64 -4.64 0.88 1.74
CA VAL A 64 -5.77 1.20 2.64
C VAL A 64 -5.36 2.37 3.52
N VAL A 65 -6.17 3.43 3.52
CA VAL A 65 -5.95 4.62 4.35
C VAL A 65 -7.09 4.76 5.34
N GLY A 66 -6.79 4.79 6.64
CA GLY A 66 -7.72 5.13 7.71
C GLY A 66 -7.54 6.60 8.13
N VAL A 67 -8.57 7.42 7.99
CA VAL A 67 -8.51 8.86 8.25
C VAL A 67 -9.88 9.43 8.67
N PRO A 68 -9.95 10.51 9.48
CA PRO A 68 -11.24 10.95 10.03
C PRO A 68 -12.26 11.44 8.99
N LYS A 69 -11.81 11.97 7.85
CA LYS A 69 -12.68 12.40 6.74
C LYS A 69 -12.22 11.78 5.42
N PRO A 70 -12.67 10.56 5.10
CA PRO A 70 -12.23 9.83 3.90
C PRO A 70 -12.50 10.60 2.61
N ALA A 71 -13.68 11.23 2.51
CA ALA A 71 -14.09 11.99 1.33
C ALA A 71 -13.25 13.26 1.08
N ALA A 72 -12.40 13.66 2.03
CA ALA A 72 -11.50 14.82 1.88
C ALA A 72 -10.10 14.44 1.37
N VAL A 73 -9.85 13.16 1.06
CA VAL A 73 -8.57 12.67 0.57
C VAL A 73 -8.54 12.66 -0.96
N ASP A 74 -7.48 13.23 -1.53
CA ASP A 74 -7.13 13.02 -2.93
C ASP A 74 -6.41 11.66 -3.07
N GLU A 75 -7.18 10.65 -3.49
CA GLU A 75 -6.69 9.29 -3.74
C GLU A 75 -5.56 9.23 -4.77
N SER A 76 -5.58 10.11 -5.77
CA SER A 76 -4.55 10.14 -6.82
C SER A 76 -3.23 10.64 -6.26
N ALA A 77 -3.27 11.66 -5.40
CA ALA A 77 -2.09 12.17 -4.70
C ALA A 77 -1.47 11.11 -3.79
N VAL A 78 -2.29 10.31 -3.08
CA VAL A 78 -1.79 9.20 -2.26
C VAL A 78 -1.16 8.11 -3.13
N LEU A 79 -1.82 7.68 -4.20
CA LEU A 79 -1.28 6.65 -5.10
C LEU A 79 0.00 7.07 -5.83
N ALA A 80 0.22 8.38 -6.02
CA ALA A 80 1.44 8.92 -6.62
C ALA A 80 2.70 8.73 -5.75
N VAL A 81 2.55 8.40 -4.46
CA VAL A 81 3.67 8.11 -3.54
C VAL A 81 4.33 6.77 -3.86
N LEU A 82 3.58 5.82 -4.45
CA LEU A 82 4.12 4.49 -4.74
C LEU A 82 5.35 4.62 -5.67
N PRO A 83 6.52 4.08 -5.29
CA PRO A 83 7.79 4.28 -6.01
C PRO A 83 7.75 3.73 -7.45
N TYR A 84 6.76 2.89 -7.73
CA TYR A 84 6.54 2.20 -8.99
C TYR A 84 5.70 3.02 -9.99
N GLY A 85 5.47 4.32 -9.74
CA GLY A 85 4.79 5.23 -10.67
C GLY A 85 5.19 6.69 -10.55
N ALA A 86 6.01 7.17 -11.51
CA ALA A 86 6.07 8.51 -12.12
C ALA A 86 7.39 8.70 -12.89
N ALA A 87 8.51 8.18 -12.35
CA ALA A 87 9.84 8.31 -12.97
C ALA A 87 10.31 7.06 -13.74
N ARG A 88 9.75 5.88 -13.43
CA ARG A 88 9.80 4.66 -14.25
C ARG A 88 8.42 4.00 -14.19
N PRO A 89 7.68 3.87 -15.31
CA PRO A 89 6.39 3.22 -15.31
C PRO A 89 6.60 1.71 -15.11
N VAL A 90 6.40 1.26 -13.87
CA VAL A 90 6.23 -0.15 -13.55
C VAL A 90 4.73 -0.39 -13.57
N ALA A 91 4.25 -1.13 -14.57
CA ALA A 91 2.83 -1.41 -14.77
C ALA A 91 2.32 -2.45 -13.77
N CYS A 92 2.40 -2.16 -12.47
CA CYS A 92 1.77 -2.96 -11.43
C CYS A 92 0.31 -2.53 -11.24
N GLU A 93 -0.57 -3.48 -10.95
CA GLU A 93 -1.96 -3.20 -10.60
C GLU A 93 -2.01 -2.56 -9.21
N ARG A 94 -2.59 -1.37 -9.12
CA ARG A 94 -2.66 -0.59 -7.89
C ARG A 94 -4.08 -0.11 -7.64
N SER A 95 -4.51 -0.25 -6.39
CA SER A 95 -5.82 0.18 -5.91
C SER A 95 -5.67 0.90 -4.60
N ILE A 96 -6.65 1.75 -4.28
CA ILE A 96 -6.73 2.46 -3.01
C ILE A 96 -8.14 2.36 -2.45
N ARG A 97 -8.23 2.27 -1.13
CA ARG A 97 -9.45 2.42 -0.36
C ARG A 97 -9.21 3.36 0.81
N VAL A 98 -10.00 4.42 0.89
CA VAL A 98 -9.97 5.35 2.02
C VAL A 98 -11.19 5.07 2.90
N VAL A 99 -10.95 4.84 4.19
CA VAL A 99 -11.97 4.47 5.17
C VAL A 99 -11.90 5.37 6.39
N GLU A 100 -13.01 5.47 7.10
CA GLU A 100 -13.06 6.22 8.36
C GLU A 100 -12.13 5.55 9.39
N GLY A 101 -11.31 6.36 10.07
CA GLY A 101 -10.33 5.89 11.04
C GLY A 101 -9.39 7.02 11.48
N GLY A 102 -8.17 6.68 11.90
CA GLY A 102 -7.18 7.66 12.34
C GLY A 102 -7.60 8.41 13.61
N LEU A 103 -7.18 9.67 13.74
CA LEU A 103 -7.51 10.52 14.89
C LEU A 103 -7.65 11.99 14.46
N ALA A 104 -8.62 12.70 15.02
CA ALA A 104 -8.75 14.15 14.92
C ALA A 104 -8.78 14.75 16.32
N ILE A 105 -7.83 15.63 16.62
CA ILE A 105 -7.82 16.39 17.87
C ILE A 105 -8.14 17.85 17.53
N PRO A 106 -9.21 18.44 18.10
CA PRO A 106 -9.50 19.85 17.90
C PRO A 106 -8.31 20.73 18.26
N GLY A 107 -8.12 21.79 17.48
CA GLY A 107 -7.12 22.81 17.77
C GLY A 107 -7.30 23.47 19.15
N GLY A 108 -6.23 24.10 19.64
CA GLY A 108 -6.24 24.81 20.92
C GLY A 108 -7.02 26.13 20.88
N CYS A 109 -6.95 26.91 21.95
CA CYS A 109 -7.56 28.25 22.04
C CYS A 109 -6.52 29.38 21.84
N GLY A 110 -6.97 30.55 21.38
CA GLY A 110 -6.12 31.74 21.22
C GLY A 110 -5.25 31.68 19.96
N ALA A 111 -3.96 32.01 20.08
CA ALA A 111 -3.01 31.97 18.97
C ALA A 111 -2.82 30.56 18.38
N ASP A 112 -3.19 29.52 19.14
CA ASP A 112 -3.13 28.10 18.77
C ASP A 112 -4.46 27.54 18.21
N ALA A 113 -5.47 28.39 17.99
CA ALA A 113 -6.72 28.04 17.31
C ALA A 113 -6.52 27.83 15.81
N GLN A 114 -5.65 26.89 15.47
CA GLN A 114 -5.43 26.41 14.12
C GLN A 114 -6.20 25.10 13.96
N GLY A 115 -6.66 24.80 12.75
CA GLY A 115 -7.56 23.68 12.49
C GLY A 115 -7.04 22.35 13.06
N ASP A 116 -7.95 21.40 13.29
CA ASP A 116 -7.69 20.10 13.92
C ASP A 116 -6.36 19.45 13.49
N ILE A 117 -5.72 18.84 14.48
CA ILE A 117 -4.57 17.95 14.30
C ILE A 117 -5.12 16.62 13.80
N ILE A 118 -4.84 16.31 12.54
CA ILE A 118 -5.28 15.09 11.89
C ILE A 118 -4.15 14.07 11.91
N MET A 119 -4.48 12.83 12.27
CA MET A 119 -3.64 11.65 12.08
C MET A 119 -4.35 10.68 11.14
N ALA A 120 -3.62 10.19 10.15
CA ALA A 120 -4.03 9.11 9.27
C ALA A 120 -3.10 7.91 9.45
N ASN A 121 -3.64 6.72 9.26
CA ASN A 121 -2.88 5.49 9.16
C ASN A 121 -2.99 4.94 7.74
N ALA A 122 -1.93 4.33 7.24
CA ALA A 122 -1.94 3.68 5.94
C ALA A 122 -1.37 2.26 6.04
N ALA A 123 -1.89 1.37 5.20
CA ALA A 123 -1.35 0.05 4.95
C ALA A 123 -1.16 -0.14 3.44
N ALA A 124 0.05 -0.47 3.00
CA ALA A 124 0.34 -0.95 1.66
C ALA A 124 0.40 -2.49 1.70
N ILE A 125 -0.60 -3.13 1.11
CA ILE A 125 -0.72 -4.58 1.05
C ILE A 125 -0.22 -5.04 -0.31
N VAL A 126 0.85 -5.84 -0.31
CA VAL A 126 1.47 -6.37 -1.51
C VAL A 126 1.04 -7.81 -1.72
N TYR A 127 0.56 -8.12 -2.92
CA TYR A 127 0.21 -9.47 -3.35
C TYR A 127 1.15 -9.94 -4.46
N LEU A 128 1.47 -11.23 -4.45
CA LEU A 128 2.20 -11.93 -5.50
C LEU A 128 1.41 -13.13 -5.99
N ASP A 129 1.50 -13.40 -7.29
CA ASP A 129 1.04 -14.64 -7.88
C ASP A 129 2.08 -15.74 -7.60
N VAL A 130 1.68 -16.74 -6.82
CA VAL A 130 2.53 -17.87 -6.43
C VAL A 130 2.07 -19.20 -7.04
N GLY A 131 1.23 -19.16 -8.08
CA GLY A 131 0.69 -20.36 -8.74
C GLY A 131 1.79 -21.33 -9.19
N ASP A 132 2.83 -20.82 -9.84
CA ASP A 132 3.98 -21.61 -10.33
C ASP A 132 4.69 -22.34 -9.18
N TYR A 133 4.96 -21.62 -8.10
CA TYR A 133 5.65 -22.14 -6.92
C TYR A 133 4.83 -23.24 -6.24
N LEU A 134 3.52 -23.03 -6.10
CA LEU A 134 2.64 -24.00 -5.46
C LEU A 134 2.43 -25.25 -6.33
N ALA A 135 2.42 -25.12 -7.66
CA ALA A 135 2.39 -26.25 -8.56
C ALA A 135 3.64 -27.13 -8.40
N LEU A 136 4.84 -26.53 -8.37
CA LEU A 136 6.10 -27.23 -8.14
C LEU A 136 6.14 -27.93 -6.77
N LYS A 137 5.67 -27.24 -5.72
CA LYS A 137 5.64 -27.82 -4.37
C LYS A 137 4.71 -29.03 -4.29
N ARG A 138 3.57 -29.00 -4.98
CA ARG A 138 2.62 -30.12 -5.02
C ARG A 138 3.23 -31.34 -5.72
N SER A 139 3.89 -31.15 -6.86
CA SER A 139 4.55 -32.26 -7.57
C SER A 139 5.66 -32.90 -6.73
N ALA A 140 6.44 -32.10 -6.00
CA ALA A 140 7.51 -32.60 -5.13
C ALA A 140 7.02 -33.29 -3.84
N SER A 141 5.72 -33.20 -3.52
CA SER A 141 5.10 -33.85 -2.34
C SER A 141 4.34 -35.13 -2.66
N MET A 142 4.26 -35.49 -3.95
CA MET A 142 3.63 -36.73 -4.43
C MET A 142 4.65 -37.85 -4.71
N ASP A 143 5.94 -37.54 -4.57
CA ASP A 143 7.07 -38.47 -4.51
C ASP A 143 7.48 -38.72 -3.06
#